data_AF-A0A6J0A127-F1
#
_entry.id   AF-A0A6J0A127-F1
#
_cell.length_a   1.000
_cell.length_b   1.000
_cell.length_c   1.000
_cell.angle_alpha   90.00
_cell.angle_beta   90.00
_cell.angle_gamma   90.00
#
_symmetry.space_group_name_H-M   'P 1'
#
loop_
_entity.id
_entity.type
_entity.pdbx_description
1 polymer ?
#
loop_
_entity_poly.entity_id
_entity_poly.type
_entity_poly.pdbx_seq_one_letter_code
_entity_poly.pdbx_strand_id
1 'polypeptide(L)'
;MITMGSQGFILLVLLLILAVLCHSGHSLTCYSCASPVTGNCTKTSVCSSNFDSCLYIEAEPKSYYYQCWKLADCSFERISASLGLQKLQYRCCQQDLCNRSFGTTVSGKMALLVTPLLAAAWHLCL
;
A
#
# COMPACT_ATOMS: atom_id res chain seq x y z
N MET A 1 -11.48 -10.25 -40.49
CA MET A 1 -10.12 -10.69 -40.07
C MET A 1 -9.20 -9.49 -40.18
N ILE A 2 -8.75 -8.94 -39.05
CA ILE A 2 -7.82 -7.80 -39.07
C ILE A 2 -6.42 -8.40 -39.22
N THR A 3 -5.82 -8.26 -40.41
CA THR A 3 -4.43 -8.66 -40.64
C THR A 3 -3.51 -7.61 -40.01
N MET A 4 -3.07 -7.86 -38.78
CA MET A 4 -2.05 -7.04 -38.12
C MET A 4 -0.70 -7.33 -38.79
N GLY A 5 -0.15 -6.37 -39.52
CA GLY A 5 1.20 -6.45 -40.07
C GLY A 5 2.26 -6.49 -38.96
N SER A 6 3.40 -7.12 -39.24
CA SER A 6 4.56 -7.27 -38.33
C SER A 6 4.92 -6.01 -37.53
N GLN A 7 4.84 -4.84 -38.17
CA GLN A 7 5.10 -3.53 -37.55
C GLN A 7 4.08 -3.13 -36.46
N GLY A 8 2.81 -3.51 -36.63
CA GLY A 8 1.77 -3.26 -35.64
C GLY A 8 1.90 -4.15 -34.40
N PHE A 9 2.45 -5.35 -34.56
CA PHE A 9 2.70 -6.27 -33.45
C PHE A 9 3.83 -5.77 -32.54
N ILE A 10 4.93 -5.28 -33.12
CA ILE A 10 6.07 -4.72 -32.36
C ILE A 10 5.64 -3.49 -31.56
N LEU A 11 4.86 -2.58 -32.17
CA LEU A 11 4.33 -1.40 -31.49
C LEU A 11 3.43 -1.78 -30.31
N LEU A 12 2.57 -2.80 -30.51
CA LEU A 12 1.66 -3.28 -29.47
C LEU A 12 2.43 -3.89 -28.29
N VAL A 13 3.47 -4.69 -28.54
CA VAL A 13 4.33 -5.26 -27.49
C VAL A 13 5.06 -4.15 -26.71
N LEU A 14 5.61 -3.15 -27.40
CA LEU A 14 6.30 -2.03 -26.75
C LEU A 14 5.35 -1.22 -25.85
N LEU A 15 4.13 -0.96 -26.31
CA LEU A 15 3.10 -0.26 -25.52
C LEU A 15 2.69 -1.06 -24.27
N LEU A 16 2.59 -2.39 -24.38
CA LEU A 16 2.31 -3.25 -23.23
C LEU A 16 3.45 -3.24 -22.21
N ILE A 17 4.71 -3.26 -22.65
CA ILE A 17 5.87 -3.16 -21.75
C ILE A 17 5.85 -1.81 -21.02
N LEU A 18 5.64 -0.69 -21.73
CA LEU A 18 5.56 0.64 -21.12
C LEU A 18 4.39 0.78 -20.13
N ALA A 19 3.24 0.15 -20.42
CA ALA A 19 2.10 0.13 -19.50
C ALA A 19 2.40 -0.65 -18.21
N VAL A 20 3.18 -1.74 -18.28
CA VAL A 20 3.62 -2.50 -17.09
C VAL A 20 4.67 -1.72 -16.28
N LEU A 21 5.53 -0.93 -16.93
CA LEU A 21 6.51 -0.08 -16.25
C LEU A 21 5.89 1.18 -15.63
N CYS A 22 4.65 1.51 -15.96
CA CYS A 22 3.88 2.56 -15.28
C CYS A 22 3.44 2.05 -13.90
N HIS A 23 4.39 1.82 -13.00
CA HIS A 23 4.11 1.86 -11.56
C HIS A 23 3.69 3.29 -11.29
N SER A 24 2.38 3.51 -11.22
CA SER A 24 1.82 4.76 -10.75
C SER A 24 2.50 5.09 -9.43
N GLY A 25 3.25 6.19 -9.41
CA GLY A 25 3.81 6.79 -8.21
C GLY A 25 2.67 7.34 -7.36
N HIS A 26 1.73 6.49 -6.96
CA HIS A 26 0.73 6.84 -5.98
C HIS A 26 1.48 7.09 -4.69
N SER A 27 1.48 8.35 -4.28
CA SER A 27 2.03 8.73 -3.00
C SER A 27 1.09 8.20 -1.92
N LEU A 28 1.49 7.09 -1.29
CA LEU A 28 0.72 6.45 -0.23
C LEU A 28 0.55 7.43 0.94
N THR A 29 -0.67 7.63 1.42
CA THR A 29 -0.97 8.47 2.58
C THR A 29 -1.36 7.60 3.76
N CYS A 30 -0.71 7.77 4.91
CA CYS A 30 -0.97 6.97 6.11
C CYS A 30 -1.30 7.86 7.31
N TYR A 31 -1.88 7.29 8.37
CA TYR A 31 -1.80 7.92 9.68
C TYR A 31 -0.36 7.86 10.17
N SER A 32 0.17 8.99 10.62
CA SER A 32 1.56 9.11 11.07
C SER A 32 1.66 10.06 12.26
N CYS A 33 2.06 9.54 13.42
CA CYS A 33 2.22 10.30 14.65
C CYS A 33 3.68 10.20 15.13
N ALA A 34 4.28 11.33 15.51
CA ALA A 34 5.70 11.41 15.86
C ALA A 34 6.08 10.62 17.12
N SER A 35 5.13 10.40 18.01
CA SER A 35 5.28 9.64 19.26
C SER A 35 4.16 8.60 19.37
N PRO A 36 4.38 7.50 20.11
CA PRO A 36 3.29 6.59 20.45
C PRO A 36 2.16 7.33 21.16
N VAL A 37 0.93 6.89 20.91
CA VAL A 37 -0.29 7.47 21.49
C VAL A 37 -1.03 6.43 22.32
N THR A 38 -1.82 6.86 23.30
CA THR A 38 -2.68 5.98 24.12
C THR A 38 -4.07 5.75 23.52
N GLY A 39 -4.36 6.40 22.38
CA GLY A 39 -5.63 6.30 21.65
C GLY A 39 -5.41 6.28 20.14
N ASN A 40 -6.22 7.04 19.39
CA ASN A 40 -6.17 7.06 17.93
C ASN A 40 -5.31 8.21 17.41
N CYS A 41 -4.46 7.93 16.41
CA CYS A 41 -3.77 8.97 15.66
C CYS A 41 -4.72 9.58 14.62
N THR A 42 -4.84 10.91 14.60
CA THR A 42 -5.65 11.65 13.61
C THR A 42 -4.80 12.37 12.57
N LYS A 43 -3.48 12.42 12.76
CA LYS A 43 -2.54 13.05 11.84
C LYS A 43 -2.28 12.14 10.65
N THR A 44 -2.48 12.69 9.46
CA THR A 44 -2.17 12.02 8.20
C THR A 44 -0.89 12.59 7.62
N SER A 45 -0.15 11.78 6.88
CA SER A 45 1.06 12.22 6.18
C SER A 45 1.23 11.41 4.90
N VAL A 46 1.65 12.11 3.85
CA VAL A 46 2.06 11.49 2.61
C VAL A 46 3.42 10.82 2.83
N CYS A 47 3.52 9.53 2.54
CA CYS A 47 4.73 8.76 2.70
C CYS A 47 5.76 9.17 1.65
N SER A 48 7.03 9.21 2.07
CA SER A 48 8.16 9.35 1.16
C SER A 48 8.24 8.13 0.23
N SER A 49 8.83 8.30 -0.95
CA SER A 49 9.01 7.24 -1.96
C SER A 49 9.70 5.97 -1.46
N ASN A 50 10.42 6.05 -0.33
CA ASN A 50 11.07 4.90 0.31
C ASN A 50 10.12 4.04 1.16
N PHE A 51 8.88 4.47 1.38
CA PHE A 51 7.89 3.78 2.20
C PHE A 51 6.66 3.46 1.35
N ASP A 52 6.41 2.17 1.17
CA ASP A 52 5.38 1.60 0.29
C ASP A 52 4.24 0.93 1.09
N SER A 53 4.19 1.12 2.41
CA SER A 53 3.13 0.61 3.28
C SER A 53 2.84 1.53 4.47
N CYS A 54 1.64 1.39 5.03
CA CYS A 54 1.27 1.95 6.32
C CYS A 54 1.44 0.90 7.41
N LEU A 55 1.98 1.29 8.56
CA LEU A 55 2.15 0.44 9.73
C LEU A 55 1.22 0.88 10.87
N TYR A 56 0.58 -0.10 11.50
CA TYR A 56 -0.13 0.03 12.77
C TYR A 56 0.46 -0.96 13.77
N ILE A 57 0.72 -0.51 15.00
CA ILE A 57 1.21 -1.36 16.09
C ILE A 57 0.38 -1.15 17.35
N GLU A 58 0.09 -2.23 18.04
CA GLU A 58 -0.36 -2.25 19.43
C GLU A 58 0.76 -2.82 20.30
N ALA A 59 1.32 -2.02 21.21
CA ALA A 59 2.44 -2.39 22.07
C ALA A 59 2.08 -2.32 23.56
N GLU A 60 2.80 -3.08 24.37
CA GLU A 60 2.65 -3.10 25.83
C GLU A 60 3.66 -2.15 26.53
N PRO A 61 3.24 -1.37 27.55
CA PRO A 61 1.87 -1.16 28.01
C PRO A 61 1.08 -0.26 27.04
N LYS A 62 -0.20 -0.61 26.83
CA LYS A 62 -1.20 0.00 25.92
C LYS A 62 -0.76 1.29 25.21
N SER A 63 0.05 1.13 24.16
CA SER A 63 0.56 2.21 23.31
C SER A 63 0.40 1.83 21.85
N TYR A 64 0.13 2.82 21.01
CA TYR A 64 -0.16 2.63 19.60
C TYR A 64 0.78 3.44 18.73
N TYR A 65 1.29 2.81 17.66
CA TYR A 65 2.16 3.45 16.67
C TYR A 65 1.47 3.46 15.32
N TYR A 66 1.60 4.59 14.63
CA TYR A 66 1.06 4.82 13.29
C TYR A 66 2.15 5.52 12.50
N GLN A 67 2.61 4.92 11.41
CA GLN A 67 3.69 5.49 10.60
C GLN A 67 3.71 4.91 9.19
N CYS A 68 4.35 5.64 8.27
CA CYS A 68 4.80 5.09 6.99
C CYS A 68 5.90 4.04 7.22
N TRP A 69 5.88 2.96 6.45
CA TRP A 69 6.78 1.83 6.60
C TRP A 69 7.14 1.16 5.28
N LYS A 70 8.17 0.32 5.31
CA LYS A 70 8.56 -0.53 4.19
C LYS A 70 7.88 -1.87 4.33
N LEU A 71 7.17 -2.31 3.30
CA LEU A 71 6.52 -3.61 3.29
C LEU A 71 7.54 -4.74 3.45
N ALA A 72 8.72 -4.59 2.84
CA ALA A 72 9.84 -5.52 3.00
C ALA A 72 10.35 -5.64 4.45
N ASP A 73 10.15 -4.61 5.27
CA ASP A 73 10.49 -4.59 6.70
C ASP A 73 9.26 -4.88 7.59
N CYS A 74 8.14 -5.34 7.02
CA CYS A 74 6.95 -5.71 7.77
C CYS A 74 7.08 -7.10 8.40
N SER A 75 7.95 -7.21 9.40
CA SER A 75 8.16 -8.43 10.20
C SER A 75 8.38 -8.07 11.66
N PHE A 76 8.09 -9.01 12.55
CA PHE A 76 8.26 -8.79 13.99
C PHE A 76 9.70 -8.40 14.32
N GLU A 77 10.69 -9.09 13.75
CA GLU A 77 12.12 -8.89 14.01
C GLU A 77 12.58 -7.49 13.58
N ARG A 78 12.15 -7.03 12.41
CA ARG A 78 12.51 -5.70 11.89
C ARG A 78 11.85 -4.59 12.70
N ILE A 79 10.55 -4.75 13.00
CA ILE A 79 9.76 -3.76 13.73
C ILE A 79 10.25 -3.64 15.18
N SER A 80 10.42 -4.77 15.87
CA SER A 80 10.92 -4.81 17.24
C SER A 80 12.31 -4.19 17.36
N ALA A 81 13.23 -4.52 16.45
CA ALA A 81 14.57 -3.93 16.43
C ALA A 81 14.55 -2.42 16.14
N SER A 82 13.73 -1.97 15.19
CA SER A 82 13.68 -0.55 14.82
C SER A 82 13.00 0.34 15.87
N LEU A 83 12.03 -0.18 16.62
CA LEU A 83 11.26 0.58 17.60
C LEU A 83 11.61 0.25 19.06
N GLY A 84 12.49 -0.72 19.30
CA GLY A 84 12.86 -1.17 20.64
C GLY A 84 11.71 -1.86 21.39
N LEU A 85 10.78 -2.49 20.67
CA LEU A 85 9.57 -3.10 21.23
C LEU A 85 9.75 -4.59 21.44
N GLN A 86 9.45 -5.11 22.64
CA GLN A 86 9.59 -6.54 22.95
C GLN A 86 8.30 -7.34 22.78
N LYS A 87 7.14 -6.69 22.96
CA LYS A 87 5.81 -7.29 22.83
C LYS A 87 4.92 -6.36 22.02
N LEU A 88 4.53 -6.82 20.85
CA LEU A 88 3.77 -6.02 19.90
C LEU A 88 2.88 -6.90 19.02
N GLN A 89 1.75 -6.34 18.61
CA GLN A 89 0.94 -6.79 17.47
C GLN A 89 1.07 -5.76 16.35
N TYR A 90 1.24 -6.19 15.11
CA TYR A 90 1.44 -5.28 13.99
C TYR A 90 0.57 -5.63 12.78
N ARG A 91 0.32 -4.62 11.94
CA ARG A 91 -0.32 -4.76 10.64
C ARG A 91 0.32 -3.80 9.65
N CYS A 92 0.63 -4.29 8.46
CA CYS A 92 0.96 -3.46 7.31
C CYS A 92 -0.08 -3.58 6.20
N CYS A 93 -0.25 -2.50 5.43
CA CYS A 93 -1.17 -2.43 4.30
C CYS A 93 -0.72 -1.33 3.32
N GLN A 94 -1.15 -1.39 2.06
CA GLN A 94 -0.67 -0.50 0.97
C GLN A 94 -1.80 0.34 0.36
N GLN A 95 -2.80 0.69 1.16
CA GLN A 95 -3.91 1.56 0.74
C GLN A 95 -3.91 2.82 1.59
N ASP A 96 -4.39 3.94 1.04
CA ASP A 96 -4.43 5.18 1.77
C ASP A 96 -5.23 5.03 3.08
N LEU A 97 -4.66 5.51 4.18
CA LEU A 97 -5.24 5.57 5.51
C LEU A 97 -5.68 4.20 6.07
N CYS A 98 -5.12 3.11 5.54
CA CYS A 98 -5.50 1.75 5.91
C CYS A 98 -5.06 1.33 7.33
N ASN A 99 -4.11 2.05 7.92
CA ASN A 99 -3.58 1.80 9.27
C ASN A 99 -4.40 2.46 10.39
N ARG A 100 -5.70 2.73 10.17
CA ARG A 100 -6.61 3.21 11.22
C ARG A 100 -6.71 2.20 12.37
N SER A 101 -6.89 2.68 13.59
CA SER A 101 -7.19 1.83 14.76
C SER A 101 -8.43 0.97 14.46
N PHE A 102 -8.33 -0.34 14.67
CA PHE A 102 -9.43 -1.23 14.35
C PHE A 102 -10.45 -1.30 15.48
N GLY A 103 -11.45 -0.42 15.44
CA GLY A 103 -12.75 -0.73 16.05
C GLY A 103 -13.48 -1.70 15.11
N THR A 104 -13.36 -3.00 15.37
CA THR A 104 -14.17 -4.09 14.77
C THR A 104 -14.66 -3.82 13.33
N THR A 105 -13.82 -3.99 12.30
CA THR A 105 -14.29 -3.96 10.89
C THR A 105 -14.03 -5.31 10.20
N VAL A 106 -15.03 -6.18 10.22
CA VAL A 106 -15.12 -7.43 9.44
C VAL A 106 -14.40 -7.29 8.09
N SER A 107 -13.40 -8.15 7.87
CA SER A 107 -12.70 -8.29 6.59
C SER A 107 -13.70 -8.83 5.57
N GLY A 108 -14.46 -7.93 4.96
CA GLY A 108 -15.37 -8.21 3.86
C GLY A 108 -14.56 -8.49 2.60
N LYS A 109 -14.00 -9.68 2.51
CA LYS A 109 -13.44 -10.23 1.26
C LYS A 109 -14.62 -10.67 0.38
N MET A 110 -15.41 -9.72 -0.13
CA MET A 110 -16.29 -9.96 -1.26
C MET A 110 -15.49 -9.72 -2.54
N ALA A 111 -14.74 -10.74 -2.94
CA ALA A 111 -14.39 -10.92 -4.34
C ALA A 111 -15.65 -11.38 -5.07
N LEU A 112 -15.98 -10.74 -6.19
CA LEU A 112 -16.93 -11.08 -7.28
C LEU A 112 -17.49 -9.74 -7.81
N LEU A 113 -17.34 -9.31 -9.06
CA LEU A 113 -17.14 -9.99 -10.34
C LEU A 113 -16.38 -9.07 -11.31
N VAL A 114 -15.59 -9.72 -12.16
CA VAL A 114 -15.13 -9.31 -13.50
C VAL A 114 -15.94 -8.14 -14.08
N THR A 115 -15.36 -6.94 -14.07
CA THR A 115 -15.77 -5.80 -14.92
C THR A 115 -14.87 -5.83 -16.17
N PRO A 116 -15.35 -6.28 -17.34
CA PRO A 116 -14.53 -6.53 -18.52
C PRO A 116 -14.11 -5.23 -19.27
N LEU A 117 -13.75 -4.18 -18.54
CA LEU A 117 -13.37 -2.85 -19.06
C LEU A 117 -12.00 -2.37 -18.55
N LEU A 118 -11.09 -3.31 -18.30
CA LEU A 118 -9.67 -3.05 -18.03
C LEU A 118 -8.84 -2.75 -19.30
N ALA A 119 -9.35 -3.07 -20.49
CA ALA A 119 -8.41 -3.53 -21.51
C ALA A 119 -7.93 -2.49 -22.52
N ALA A 120 -8.61 -1.35 -22.68
CA ALA A 120 -8.22 -0.34 -23.65
C ALA A 120 -7.86 0.95 -22.92
N ALA A 121 -6.58 1.08 -22.55
CA ALA A 121 -5.97 2.36 -22.22
C ALA A 121 -6.81 3.26 -21.28
N TRP A 122 -6.78 3.02 -19.96
CA TRP A 122 -6.67 4.21 -19.11
C TRP A 122 -5.31 4.80 -19.46
N HIS A 123 -5.33 5.83 -20.30
CA HIS A 123 -4.25 6.27 -21.15
C HIS A 123 -2.97 6.60 -20.36
N LEU A 124 -2.10 5.57 -20.26
CA LEU A 124 -0.64 5.63 -20.34
C LEU A 124 0.10 6.56 -19.36
N CYS A 125 -0.32 6.61 -18.08
CA CYS A 125 0.30 7.37 -16.97
C CYS A 125 -0.30 8.76 -16.70
N LEU A 126 -1.51 8.83 -16.14
CA LEU A 126 -2.04 10.05 -15.52
C LEU A 126 -2.60 9.74 -14.13
#